data_AF-A0A970M3A4-F1
#
_entry.id   AF-A0A970M3A4-F1
#
_cell.length_a   1.000
_cell.length_b   1.000
_cell.length_c   1.000
_cell.angle_alpha   90.00
_cell.angle_beta   90.00
_cell.angle_gamma   90.00
#
_symmetry.space_group_name_H-M   'P 1'
#
loop_
_entity.id
_entity.type
_entity.pdbx_description
1 polymer ?
#
loop_
_entity_poly.entity_id
_entity_poly.type
_entity_poly.pdbx_seq_one_letter_code
_entity_poly.pdbx_strand_id
1 'polypeptide(L)'
;MKNVKLGYKLIGGFLAVAAVALVMGVVGLSQIWTIKNAGQRMYDENVVLMNTVAEFNQQFLDMRTAIVYALFDRFTLGNDVSAVLDDMKRRDEQGYTLLARVDRLSLDPTQRKLYEGFKADVGVYLGIRDDMLAATVG
;
A
#
# COMPACT_ATOMS: atom_id res chain seq x y z
N MET A 1 -22.24 -53.85 44.85
CA MET A 1 -21.81 -52.44 44.67
C MET A 1 -20.32 -52.31 44.24
N LYS A 2 -19.81 -53.14 43.31
CA LYS A 2 -18.40 -53.08 42.86
C LYS A 2 -18.18 -52.35 41.52
N ASN A 3 -19.25 -52.11 40.75
CA ASN A 3 -19.17 -51.54 39.40
C ASN A 3 -19.12 -50.00 39.36
N VAL A 4 -19.55 -49.33 40.44
CA VAL A 4 -19.45 -47.86 40.57
C VAL A 4 -18.00 -47.41 40.53
N LYS A 5 -17.05 -48.27 40.93
CA LYS A 5 -15.63 -47.94 40.90
C LYS A 5 -14.99 -47.93 39.52
N LEU A 6 -15.63 -48.57 38.55
CA LEU A 6 -15.16 -48.62 37.17
C LEU A 6 -15.61 -47.37 36.40
N GLY A 7 -16.83 -46.88 36.68
CA GLY A 7 -17.41 -45.69 36.05
C GLY A 7 -16.60 -44.41 36.28
N TYR A 8 -16.12 -44.16 37.52
CA TYR A 8 -15.31 -42.96 37.79
C TYR A 8 -13.95 -42.97 37.09
N LYS A 9 -13.35 -44.15 36.88
CA LYS A 9 -12.08 -44.28 36.13
C LYS A 9 -12.28 -43.99 34.64
N LEU A 10 -13.40 -44.46 34.08
CA LEU A 10 -13.77 -44.19 32.70
C LEU A 10 -14.06 -42.70 32.47
N ILE A 11 -14.84 -42.09 33.36
CA ILE A 11 -15.17 -40.66 33.31
C ILE A 11 -13.92 -39.79 33.47
N GLY A 12 -13.02 -40.15 34.40
CA GLY A 12 -11.75 -39.44 34.59
C GLY A 12 -10.82 -39.51 33.37
N GLY A 13 -10.73 -40.69 32.74
CA GLY A 13 -9.97 -40.86 31.50
C GLY A 13 -10.55 -40.05 30.33
N PHE A 14 -11.87 -40.04 30.19
CA PHE A 14 -12.55 -39.22 29.18
C PHE A 14 -12.33 -37.72 29.40
N LEU A 15 -12.43 -37.25 30.65
CA LEU A 15 -12.16 -35.86 31.03
C LEU A 15 -10.72 -35.43 30.72
N ALA A 16 -9.74 -36.32 30.93
CA ALA A 16 -8.35 -36.04 30.58
C ALA A 16 -8.16 -35.86 29.06
N VAL A 17 -8.76 -36.72 28.25
CA VAL A 17 -8.72 -36.60 26.78
C VAL A 17 -9.42 -35.32 26.31
N ALA A 18 -10.60 -35.01 26.89
CA ALA A 18 -11.33 -33.78 26.60
C ALA A 18 -10.51 -32.53 26.95
N ALA A 19 -9.76 -32.54 28.05
CA ALA A 19 -8.88 -31.44 28.44
C ALA A 19 -7.73 -31.24 27.44
N VAL A 20 -7.10 -32.31 26.97
CA VAL A 20 -6.05 -32.23 25.94
C VAL A 20 -6.62 -31.68 24.62
N ALA A 21 -7.79 -32.16 24.21
CA ALA A 21 -8.48 -31.66 23.03
C ALA A 21 -8.83 -30.16 23.14
N LEU A 22 -9.23 -29.70 24.33
CA LEU A 22 -9.52 -28.29 24.60
C LEU A 22 -8.27 -27.42 24.45
N VAL A 23 -7.13 -27.87 25.00
CA VAL A 23 -5.84 -27.16 24.84
C VAL A 23 -5.45 -27.08 23.36
N MET A 24 -5.56 -28.19 22.62
CA MET A 24 -5.28 -28.20 21.18
C MET A 24 -6.20 -27.24 20.41
N GLY A 25 -7.48 -27.18 20.76
CA GLY A 25 -8.43 -26.23 20.18
C GLY A 25 -8.04 -24.78 20.41
N VAL A 26 -7.66 -24.42 21.64
CA VAL A 26 -7.22 -23.05 21.98
C VAL A 26 -5.94 -22.67 21.24
N VAL A 27 -4.95 -23.56 21.22
CA VAL A 27 -3.69 -23.32 20.50
C VAL A 27 -3.93 -23.17 18.99
N GLY A 28 -4.77 -24.03 18.41
CA GLY A 28 -5.13 -23.95 16.99
C GLY A 28 -5.81 -22.63 16.64
N LEU A 29 -6.81 -22.22 17.44
CA LEU A 29 -7.50 -20.94 17.25
C LEU A 29 -6.55 -19.74 17.40
N SER A 30 -5.64 -19.79 18.38
CA SER A 30 -4.64 -18.74 18.59
C SER A 30 -3.71 -18.60 17.38
N GLN A 31 -3.18 -19.70 16.85
CA GLN A 31 -2.32 -19.67 15.67
C GLN A 31 -3.04 -19.18 14.41
N ILE A 32 -4.29 -19.59 14.20
CA ILE A 32 -5.10 -19.09 13.06
C ILE A 32 -5.26 -17.57 13.15
N TRP A 33 -5.50 -17.03 14.34
CA TRP A 33 -5.61 -15.59 14.55
C TRP A 33 -4.30 -14.86 14.24
N THR A 34 -3.16 -15.42 14.68
CA THR A 34 -1.84 -14.88 14.36
C THR A 34 -1.56 -14.89 12.86
N ILE A 35 -1.85 -15.99 12.16
CA ILE A 35 -1.66 -16.12 10.71
C ILE A 35 -2.54 -15.11 9.97
N LYS A 36 -3.81 -14.96 10.36
CA LYS A 36 -4.72 -13.98 9.75
C LYS A 36 -4.16 -12.56 9.86
N ASN A 37 -3.70 -12.17 11.04
CA ASN A 37 -3.14 -10.84 11.27
C ASN A 37 -1.83 -10.63 10.51
N ALA A 38 -0.95 -11.65 10.45
CA ALA A 38 0.28 -11.59 9.68
C ALA A 38 0.00 -11.50 8.17
N GLY A 39 -0.98 -12.26 7.66
CA GLY A 39 -1.40 -12.23 6.26
C GLY A 39 -2.01 -10.89 5.87
N GLN A 40 -2.85 -10.30 6.73
CA GLN A 40 -3.42 -8.97 6.51
C GLN A 40 -2.33 -7.90 6.46
N ARG A 41 -1.37 -7.93 7.41
CA ARG A 41 -0.21 -7.02 7.38
C ARG A 41 0.61 -7.19 6.11
N MET A 42 0.92 -8.43 5.71
CA MET A 42 1.66 -8.68 4.47
C MET A 42 0.93 -8.13 3.24
N TYR A 43 -0.40 -8.26 3.20
CA TYR A 43 -1.21 -7.71 2.11
C TYR A 43 -1.18 -6.18 2.09
N ASP A 44 -1.45 -5.53 3.23
CA ASP A 44 -1.52 -4.07 3.33
C ASP A 44 -0.13 -3.41 3.17
N GLU A 45 0.91 -3.97 3.81
CA GLU A 45 2.27 -3.42 3.83
C GLU A 45 3.05 -3.71 2.55
N ASN A 46 2.88 -4.89 1.94
CA ASN A 46 3.68 -5.27 0.77
C ASN A 46 2.89 -5.20 -0.53
N VAL A 47 1.67 -5.72 -0.59
CA VAL A 47 0.94 -5.77 -1.87
C VAL A 47 0.36 -4.41 -2.22
N VAL A 48 -0.39 -3.80 -1.30
CA VAL A 48 -1.05 -2.51 -1.56
C VAL A 48 -0.03 -1.38 -1.72
N LEU A 49 0.99 -1.34 -0.84
CA LEU A 49 2.07 -0.35 -0.94
C LEU A 49 2.84 -0.49 -2.26
N MET A 50 3.27 -1.70 -2.62
CA MET A 50 4.06 -1.92 -3.84
C MET A 50 3.27 -1.61 -5.11
N ASN A 51 1.98 -1.95 -5.14
CA ASN A 51 1.11 -1.57 -6.26
C ASN A 51 0.98 -0.04 -6.35
N THR A 52 0.81 0.64 -5.21
CA THR A 52 0.72 2.11 -5.19
C THR A 52 2.03 2.77 -5.63
N VAL A 53 3.19 2.23 -5.24
CA VAL A 53 4.51 2.69 -5.70
C VAL A 53 4.70 2.46 -7.19
N ALA A 54 4.23 1.33 -7.73
CA ALA A 54 4.27 1.07 -9.16
C ALA A 54 3.40 2.05 -9.96
N GLU A 55 2.19 2.35 -9.46
CA GLU A 55 1.29 3.37 -10.02
C GLU A 55 1.96 4.75 -10.02
N PHE A 56 2.64 5.14 -8.93
CA PHE A 56 3.42 6.37 -8.89
C PHE A 56 4.51 6.43 -9.95
N ASN A 57 5.33 5.38 -10.04
CA ASN A 57 6.44 5.35 -10.99
C ASN A 57 5.94 5.49 -12.43
N GLN A 58 4.84 4.81 -12.76
CA GLN A 58 4.22 4.93 -14.08
C GLN A 58 3.69 6.35 -14.34
N GLN A 59 3.02 6.97 -13.37
CA GLN A 59 2.58 8.37 -13.51
C GLN A 59 3.73 9.34 -13.74
N PHE A 60 4.86 9.19 -13.04
CA PHE A 60 6.03 10.03 -13.25
C PHE A 60 6.64 9.85 -14.65
N LEU A 61 6.70 8.62 -15.16
CA LEU A 61 7.19 8.34 -16.51
C LEU A 61 6.28 8.92 -17.58
N ASP A 62 4.96 8.75 -17.44
CA ASP A 62 3.97 9.30 -18.37
C ASP A 62 4.03 10.83 -18.38
N MET A 63 4.12 11.43 -17.19
CA MET A 63 4.25 12.87 -17.03
C MET A 63 5.54 13.40 -17.66
N ARG A 64 6.69 12.77 -17.37
CA ARG A 64 7.97 13.13 -17.99
C ARG A 64 7.89 13.08 -19.51
N THR A 65 7.27 12.03 -20.05
CA THR A 65 7.09 11.85 -21.48
C THR A 65 6.24 12.98 -22.07
N ALA A 66 5.10 13.28 -21.46
CA ALA A 66 4.21 14.33 -21.92
C ALA A 66 4.85 15.74 -21.85
N ILE A 67 5.66 16.01 -20.82
CA ILE A 67 6.44 17.26 -20.76
C ILE A 67 7.41 17.33 -21.95
N VAL A 68 8.22 16.30 -22.19
CA VAL A 68 9.20 16.28 -23.29
C VAL A 68 8.52 16.51 -24.64
N TYR A 69 7.39 15.85 -24.90
CA TYR A 69 6.63 16.07 -26.13
C TYR A 69 6.04 17.48 -26.22
N ALA A 70 5.50 18.02 -25.13
CA ALA A 70 4.99 19.40 -25.12
C ALA A 70 6.11 20.42 -25.40
N LEU A 71 7.28 20.26 -24.79
CA LEU A 71 8.43 21.10 -25.07
C LEU A 71 8.82 21.01 -26.55
N PHE A 72 8.88 19.79 -27.11
CA PHE A 72 9.22 19.57 -28.51
C PHE A 72 8.19 20.20 -29.46
N ASP A 73 6.91 19.96 -29.25
CA ASP A 73 5.82 20.48 -30.06
C ASP A 73 5.77 22.01 -30.03
N ARG A 74 6.00 22.61 -28.86
CA ARG A 74 6.04 24.06 -28.74
C ARG A 74 7.26 24.67 -29.41
N PHE A 75 8.47 24.24 -29.02
CA PHE A 75 9.71 24.89 -29.46
C PHE A 75 10.13 24.51 -30.88
N THR A 76 9.73 23.33 -31.38
CA THR A 76 10.10 22.85 -32.72
C THR A 76 8.99 23.08 -33.74
N LEU A 77 7.73 22.82 -33.36
CA LEU A 77 6.60 22.87 -34.29
C LEU A 77 5.73 24.13 -34.13
N GLY A 78 5.89 24.88 -33.04
CA GLY A 78 5.09 26.08 -32.76
C GLY A 78 3.64 25.79 -32.38
N ASN A 79 3.32 24.54 -32.03
CA ASN A 79 1.96 24.13 -31.67
C ASN A 79 1.55 24.72 -30.31
N ASP A 80 0.24 24.86 -30.10
CA ASP A 80 -0.32 25.16 -28.79
C ASP A 80 -0.29 23.91 -27.90
N VAL A 81 0.18 24.08 -26.67
CA VAL A 81 0.33 23.02 -25.66
C VAL A 81 -0.52 23.27 -24.42
N SER A 82 -1.43 24.25 -24.46
CA SER A 82 -2.37 24.58 -23.38
C SER A 82 -3.14 23.36 -22.85
N ALA A 83 -3.61 22.48 -23.75
CA ALA A 83 -4.30 21.24 -23.39
C ALA A 83 -3.42 20.26 -22.58
N VAL A 84 -2.10 20.29 -22.78
CA VAL A 84 -1.17 19.46 -22.00
C VAL A 84 -1.04 20.00 -20.57
N LEU A 85 -1.07 21.33 -20.37
CA LEU A 85 -1.08 21.90 -19.02
C LEU A 85 -2.33 21.51 -18.21
N ASP A 86 -3.49 21.49 -18.86
CA ASP A 86 -4.72 21.07 -18.19
C ASP A 86 -4.71 19.57 -17.87
N ASP A 87 -4.17 18.72 -18.76
CA ASP A 87 -3.96 17.30 -18.47
C ASP A 87 -2.96 17.08 -17.32
N MET A 88 -1.93 17.91 -17.21
CA MET A 88 -0.94 17.86 -16.13
C MET A 88 -1.56 18.13 -14.76
N LYS A 89 -2.42 19.15 -14.64
CA LYS A 89 -3.15 19.43 -13.39
C LYS A 89 -4.02 18.25 -12.97
N ARG A 90 -4.72 17.62 -13.93
CA ARG A 90 -5.52 16.43 -13.68
C ARG A 90 -4.66 15.25 -13.18
N ARG A 91 -3.46 15.08 -13.74
CA ARG A 91 -2.50 14.06 -13.29
C ARG A 91 -1.97 14.33 -11.88
N ASP A 92 -1.79 15.60 -11.51
CA ASP A 92 -1.39 15.96 -10.15
C ASP A 92 -2.44 15.59 -9.12
N GLU A 93 -3.71 15.88 -9.39
CA GLU A 93 -4.81 15.49 -8.52
C GLU A 93 -4.86 13.97 -8.32
N GLN A 94 -4.59 13.20 -9.38
CA GLN A 94 -4.47 11.75 -9.29
C GLN A 94 -3.26 11.34 -8.44
N GLY A 95 -2.11 11.99 -8.61
CA GLY A 95 -0.91 11.76 -7.80
C GLY A 95 -1.14 12.06 -6.31
N TYR A 96 -1.82 13.15 -5.97
CA TYR A 96 -2.20 13.48 -4.58
C TYR A 96 -3.15 12.44 -3.99
N THR A 97 -4.06 11.89 -4.80
CA THR A 97 -4.94 10.80 -4.36
C THR A 97 -4.15 9.54 -4.01
N LEU A 98 -3.11 9.22 -4.80
CA LEU A 98 -2.20 8.11 -4.49
C LEU A 98 -1.39 8.39 -3.20
N LEU A 99 -0.96 9.64 -2.97
CA LEU A 99 -0.23 10.01 -1.74
C LEU A 99 -1.15 9.81 -0.53
N ALA A 100 -2.39 10.28 -0.62
CA ALA A 100 -3.40 10.07 0.42
C ALA A 100 -3.70 8.58 0.66
N ARG A 101 -3.53 7.71 -0.35
CA ARG A 101 -3.66 6.25 -0.19
C ARG A 101 -2.51 5.70 0.65
N VAL A 102 -1.27 6.12 0.40
CA VAL A 102 -0.10 5.71 1.18
C VAL A 102 -0.14 6.25 2.61
N ASP A 103 -0.61 7.49 2.80
CA ASP A 103 -0.81 8.12 4.13
C ASP A 103 -1.73 7.28 5.04
N ARG A 104 -2.65 6.49 4.46
CA ARG A 104 -3.58 5.62 5.19
C ARG A 104 -3.04 4.22 5.48
N LEU A 105 -1.90 3.84 4.90
CA LEU A 105 -1.29 2.54 5.12
C LEU A 105 -0.51 2.50 6.43
N SER A 106 -0.46 1.32 7.05
CA SER A 106 0.38 1.10 8.22
C SER A 106 1.83 0.89 7.76
N LEU A 107 2.60 1.97 7.67
CA LEU A 107 4.02 1.90 7.32
C LEU A 107 4.88 1.59 8.55
N ASP A 108 5.88 0.74 8.36
CA ASP A 108 6.96 0.59 9.34
C ASP A 108 7.81 1.89 9.43
N PRO A 109 8.67 2.07 10.46
CA PRO A 109 9.46 3.29 10.63
C PRO A 109 10.41 3.60 9.45
N THR A 110 10.96 2.57 8.81
CA THR A 110 11.87 2.71 7.67
C THR A 110 11.10 3.14 6.43
N GLN A 111 9.99 2.46 6.14
CA GLN A 111 9.07 2.80 5.04
C GLN A 111 8.53 4.21 5.19
N ARG A 112 8.14 4.61 6.41
CA ARG A 112 7.64 5.96 6.69
C ARG A 112 8.69 7.03 6.39
N LYS A 113 9.94 6.82 6.82
CA LYS A 113 11.03 7.75 6.52
C LYS A 113 11.30 7.88 5.02
N LEU A 114 11.31 6.77 4.29
CA LEU A 114 11.48 6.78 2.82
C LEU A 114 10.33 7.52 2.13
N TYR A 115 9.10 7.27 2.57
CA TYR A 115 7.91 7.91 2.03
C TYR A 115 7.87 9.42 2.32
N GLU A 116 8.25 9.86 3.51
CA GLU A 116 8.35 11.29 3.83
C GLU A 116 9.42 11.99 2.98
N GLY A 117 10.58 11.35 2.76
CA GLY A 117 11.59 11.86 1.84
C GLY A 117 11.06 11.97 0.41
N PHE A 118 10.41 10.91 -0.08
CA PHE A 118 9.76 10.92 -1.39
C PHE A 118 8.73 12.05 -1.50
N LYS A 119 7.86 12.24 -0.50
CA LYS A 119 6.83 13.29 -0.51
C LYS A 119 7.43 14.70 -0.62
N ALA A 120 8.57 14.93 0.03
CA ALA A 120 9.31 16.18 -0.12
C ALA A 120 9.87 16.35 -1.55
N ASP A 121 10.48 15.30 -2.09
CA ASP A 121 11.07 15.30 -3.44
C ASP A 121 10.01 15.49 -4.55
N VAL A 122 8.81 14.93 -4.36
CA VAL A 122 7.67 15.15 -5.27
C VAL A 122 7.34 16.64 -5.37
N GLY A 123 7.29 17.35 -4.24
CA GLY A 123 7.01 18.79 -4.25
C GLY A 123 8.05 19.58 -5.06
N VAL A 124 9.34 19.23 -4.91
CA VAL A 124 10.42 19.84 -5.69
C VAL A 124 10.28 19.53 -7.18
N TYR A 125 10.01 18.27 -7.53
CA TYR A 125 9.82 17.85 -8.91
C TYR A 125 8.66 18.60 -9.58
N LEU A 126 7.51 18.72 -8.91
CA LEU A 126 6.34 19.40 -9.44
C LEU A 126 6.63 20.89 -9.67
N GLY A 127 7.34 21.55 -8.76
CA GLY A 127 7.75 22.95 -8.93
C GLY A 127 8.64 23.16 -10.16
N ILE A 128 9.69 22.32 -10.32
CA ILE A 128 10.59 22.41 -11.49
C ILE A 128 9.82 22.17 -12.79
N ARG A 129 8.91 21.19 -12.79
CA ARG A 129 8.06 20.92 -13.96
C ARG A 129 7.19 22.13 -14.29
N ASP A 130 6.54 22.72 -13.30
CA ASP A 130 5.62 23.84 -13.52
C ASP A 130 6.36 25.04 -14.11
N ASP A 131 7.59 25.31 -13.63
CA ASP A 131 8.48 26.31 -14.22
C ASP A 131 8.81 26.00 -15.70
N MET A 132 9.13 24.73 -16.01
CA MET A 132 9.39 24.30 -17.40
C MET A 132 8.17 24.46 -18.31
N LEU A 133 6.97 24.11 -17.83
CA LEU A 133 5.74 24.24 -18.61
C LEU A 133 5.32 25.70 -18.74
N ALA A 134 5.49 26.53 -17.72
CA ALA A 134 5.20 27.97 -17.80
C ALA A 134 6.04 28.65 -18.88
N ALA A 135 7.32 28.24 -19.03
CA ALA A 135 8.20 28.72 -20.09
C ALA A 135 7.74 28.34 -21.52
N THR A 136 6.77 27.44 -21.68
CA THR A 136 6.22 27.08 -23.00
C THR A 136 4.98 27.87 -23.41
N VAL A 137 4.28 28.50 -22.46
CA VAL A 137 3.04 29.24 -22.72
C VAL A 137 3.29 30.75 -22.84
N GLY A 138 4.43 31.24 -22.33
CA GLY A 138 4.94 32.59 -22.58
C GLY A 138 5.46 32.76 -24.00
#